data_AF-A0A959SJK5-F1
#
_entry.id   AF-A0A959SJK5-F1
#
_cell.length_a   1.000
_cell.length_b   1.000
_cell.length_c   1.000
_cell.angle_alpha   90.00
_cell.angle_beta   90.00
_cell.angle_gamma   90.00
#
_symmetry.space_group_name_H-M   'P 1'
#
loop_
_entity.id
_entity.type
_entity.pdbx_description
1 polymer ?
#
loop_
_entity_poly.entity_id
_entity_poly.type
_entity_poly.pdbx_seq_one_letter_code
_entity_poly.pdbx_strand_id
1 'polypeptide(L)'
;MGMLGYIIALPFIYGISLLPFPLLYLLSDVLYFLTHKVIGYRKQVVLTNLRNSFPEKTEAEIQAIARKFYRWFCDLTLETLKTLTISPGTVRDRVEFAGTEILRDHAERG
;
A
#
# COMPACT_ATOMS: atom_id res chain seq x y z
N MET A 1 23.58 -5.47 1.31
CA MET A 1 23.29 -5.30 -0.13
C MET A 1 24.55 -4.75 -0.79
N GLY A 2 25.24 -5.54 -1.62
CA GLY A 2 26.41 -5.06 -2.37
C GLY A 2 26.01 -4.24 -3.60
N MET A 3 26.98 -3.56 -4.23
CA MET A 3 26.81 -2.76 -5.46
C MET A 3 26.03 -3.50 -6.56
N LEU A 4 26.28 -4.80 -6.72
CA LEU A 4 25.59 -5.64 -7.70
C LEU A 4 24.08 -5.74 -7.43
N GLY A 5 23.67 -5.93 -6.17
CA GLY A 5 22.26 -6.03 -5.79
C GLY A 5 21.52 -4.71 -6.00
N TYR A 6 22.20 -3.58 -5.75
CA TYR A 6 21.67 -2.25 -6.03
C TYR A 6 21.40 -2.04 -7.52
N ILE A 7 22.38 -2.39 -8.38
CA ILE A 7 22.27 -2.24 -9.84
C ILE A 7 21.13 -3.09 -10.42
N ILE A 8 20.85 -4.25 -9.83
CA ILE A 8 19.76 -5.13 -10.28
C ILE A 8 18.41 -4.65 -9.74
N ALA A 9 18.34 -4.20 -8.48
CA ALA A 9 17.08 -3.79 -7.86
C ALA A 9 16.48 -2.53 -8.50
N LEU A 10 17.31 -1.55 -8.85
CA LEU A 10 16.83 -0.29 -9.43
C LEU A 10 16.04 -0.44 -10.74
N PRO A 11 16.56 -1.08 -11.81
CA PRO A 11 15.80 -1.22 -13.05
C PRO A 11 14.53 -2.03 -12.85
N PHE A 12 14.52 -2.98 -11.92
CA PHE A 12 13.30 -3.72 -11.56
C PHE A 12 12.25 -2.81 -10.89
N ILE A 13 12.67 -2.01 -9.90
CA ILE A 13 11.79 -1.05 -9.20
C ILE A 13 11.22 -0.01 -10.18
N TYR A 14 12.06 0.58 -11.03
CA TYR A 14 11.63 1.54 -12.04
C TYR A 14 10.80 0.89 -13.15
N GLY A 15 11.09 -0.36 -13.51
CA GLY A 15 10.26 -1.13 -14.44
C GLY A 15 8.84 -1.31 -13.92
N ILE A 16 8.68 -1.65 -12.63
CA ILE A 16 7.36 -1.73 -11.99
C ILE A 16 6.69 -0.36 -11.96
N SER A 17 7.39 0.70 -11.56
CA SER A 17 6.77 2.03 -11.43
C SER A 17 6.24 2.56 -12.78
N LEU A 18 6.86 2.21 -13.90
CA LEU A 18 6.42 2.61 -15.24
C LEU A 18 5.13 1.92 -15.70
N LEU A 19 4.73 0.81 -15.08
CA LEU A 19 3.52 0.06 -15.47
C LEU A 19 2.25 0.94 -15.38
N PRO A 20 1.28 0.78 -16.31
CA PRO A 20 -0.02 1.40 -16.18
C PRO A 20 -0.80 0.81 -15.00
N PHE A 21 -1.69 1.61 -14.40
CA PHE A 21 -2.45 1.24 -13.20
C PHE A 21 -3.15 -0.12 -13.26
N PRO A 22 -3.83 -0.52 -14.36
CA PRO A 22 -4.46 -1.84 -14.43
C PRO A 22 -3.48 -3.01 -14.25
N LEU A 23 -2.27 -2.89 -14.80
CA LEU A 23 -1.23 -3.91 -14.63
C LEU A 23 -0.65 -3.90 -13.21
N LEU A 24 -0.56 -2.73 -12.58
CA LEU A 24 -0.18 -2.64 -11.18
C LEU A 24 -1.19 -3.33 -10.27
N TYR A 25 -2.50 -3.12 -10.47
CA TYR A 25 -3.53 -3.79 -9.68
C TYR A 25 -3.55 -5.30 -9.93
N LEU A 26 -3.33 -5.75 -11.16
CA LEU A 26 -3.16 -7.19 -11.43
C LEU A 26 -1.94 -7.78 -10.69
N LEU A 27 -0.81 -7.06 -10.70
CA LEU A 27 0.37 -7.47 -9.95
C LEU A 27 0.10 -7.48 -8.44
N SER A 28 -0.66 -6.51 -7.94
CA SER A 28 -1.07 -6.42 -6.54
C SER A 28 -1.88 -7.66 -6.13
N ASP A 29 -2.84 -8.09 -6.96
CA ASP A 29 -3.65 -9.28 -6.71
C ASP A 29 -2.80 -10.56 -6.63
N VAL A 30 -1.77 -10.66 -7.49
CA VAL A 30 -0.79 -11.76 -7.45
C VAL A 30 0.02 -11.69 -6.15
N LEU A 31 0.52 -10.51 -5.76
CA LEU A 31 1.25 -10.33 -4.52
C LEU A 31 0.39 -10.62 -3.28
N TYR A 32 -0.88 -10.24 -3.30
CA TYR A 32 -1.86 -10.57 -2.26
C TYR A 32 -2.00 -12.08 -2.13
N PHE A 33 -2.17 -12.80 -3.25
CA PHE A 33 -2.27 -14.26 -3.23
C PHE A 33 -1.00 -14.88 -2.64
N LEU A 34 0.18 -14.43 -3.07
CA LEU A 34 1.46 -14.95 -2.56
C LEU A 34 1.64 -14.66 -1.06
N THR A 35 1.46 -13.41 -0.63
CA THR A 35 1.70 -12.99 0.75
C THR A 35 0.67 -13.56 1.72
N HIS A 36 -0.62 -13.50 1.36
CA HIS A 36 -1.71 -13.91 2.24
C HIS A 36 -2.03 -15.41 2.15
N LYS A 37 -2.00 -16.04 0.98
CA LYS A 37 -2.40 -17.46 0.84
C LYS A 37 -1.22 -18.42 0.86
N VAL A 38 -0.13 -18.12 0.15
CA VAL A 38 0.98 -19.06 -0.02
C VAL A 38 1.99 -18.97 1.13
N ILE A 39 2.56 -17.78 1.35
CA ILE A 39 3.66 -17.56 2.30
C ILE A 39 3.12 -17.39 3.73
N GLY A 40 1.97 -16.74 3.88
CA GLY A 40 1.43 -16.39 5.19
C GLY A 40 2.25 -15.33 5.94
N TYR A 41 2.77 -14.34 5.20
CA TYR A 41 3.68 -13.33 5.72
C TYR A 41 3.08 -12.57 6.92
N ARG A 42 3.75 -12.64 8.09
CA ARG A 42 3.42 -11.92 9.34
C ARG A 42 1.94 -12.01 9.80
N LYS A 43 1.24 -13.08 9.43
CA LYS A 43 -0.17 -13.30 9.81
C LYS A 43 -0.44 -13.16 11.30
N GLN A 44 0.41 -13.76 12.14
CA GLN A 44 0.22 -13.72 13.59
C GLN A 44 0.28 -12.30 14.13
N VAL A 45 1.27 -11.50 13.71
CA VAL A 45 1.41 -10.11 14.16
C VAL A 45 0.20 -9.27 13.75
N VAL A 46 -0.26 -9.43 12.50
CA VAL A 46 -1.44 -8.70 12.01
C VAL A 46 -2.70 -9.08 12.80
N LEU A 47 -2.93 -10.38 13.03
CA LEU A 47 -4.09 -10.84 13.79
C LEU A 47 -4.04 -10.40 15.25
N THR A 48 -2.87 -10.49 15.90
CA THR A 48 -2.70 -10.01 17.28
C THR A 48 -2.96 -8.51 17.38
N ASN A 49 -2.45 -7.71 16.45
CA ASN A 49 -2.71 -6.28 16.42
C ASN A 49 -4.20 -5.99 16.23
N LEU A 50 -4.86 -6.68 15.30
CA LEU A 50 -6.30 -6.48 15.08
C LEU A 50 -7.14 -6.86 16.29
N ARG A 51 -6.82 -7.96 16.98
CA ARG A 51 -7.53 -8.37 18.21
C ARG A 51 -7.34 -7.35 19.34
N ASN A 52 -6.15 -6.77 19.45
CA ASN A 52 -5.85 -5.75 20.46
C ASN A 52 -6.53 -4.40 20.12
N SER A 53 -6.60 -4.04 18.83
CA SER A 53 -7.22 -2.79 18.37
C SER A 53 -8.75 -2.85 18.30
N PHE A 54 -9.32 -4.04 18.10
CA PHE A 54 -10.75 -4.27 17.97
C PHE A 54 -11.22 -5.44 18.84
N PRO A 55 -11.08 -5.33 20.19
CA PRO A 55 -11.41 -6.41 21.11
C PRO A 55 -12.91 -6.77 21.10
N GLU A 56 -13.77 -5.88 20.61
CA GLU A 56 -15.21 -6.06 20.50
C GLU A 56 -15.64 -6.93 19.31
N LYS A 57 -14.74 -7.21 18.36
CA LYS A 57 -15.06 -7.94 17.13
C LYS A 57 -14.88 -9.43 17.28
N THR A 58 -15.73 -10.18 16.59
CA THR A 58 -15.62 -11.64 16.49
C THR A 58 -14.39 -12.04 15.66
N GLU A 59 -13.88 -13.25 15.87
CA GLU A 59 -12.73 -13.75 15.10
C GLU A 59 -13.01 -13.76 13.58
N ALA A 60 -14.26 -14.02 13.15
CA ALA A 60 -14.64 -13.98 11.74
C ALA A 60 -14.47 -12.57 11.13
N GLU A 61 -14.85 -11.53 11.87
CA GLU A 61 -14.69 -10.13 11.46
C GLU A 61 -13.22 -9.73 11.46
N ILE A 62 -12.43 -10.14 12.46
CA ILE A 62 -10.99 -9.91 12.50
C ILE A 62 -10.31 -10.52 11.27
N GLN A 63 -10.67 -11.77 10.92
CA GLN A 63 -10.15 -12.43 9.72
C GLN A 63 -10.58 -11.72 8.43
N ALA A 64 -11.80 -11.17 8.38
CA ALA A 64 -12.27 -10.39 7.24
C ALA A 64 -11.48 -9.08 7.09
N ILE A 65 -11.21 -8.38 8.19
CA ILE A 65 -10.37 -7.18 8.20
C ILE A 65 -8.94 -7.52 7.79
N ALA A 66 -8.37 -8.60 8.32
CA ALA A 66 -7.03 -9.05 7.93
C ALA A 66 -6.92 -9.30 6.42
N ARG A 67 -7.91 -9.96 5.80
CA ARG A 67 -7.93 -10.18 4.34
C ARG A 67 -7.95 -8.87 3.56
N LYS A 68 -8.77 -7.90 3.99
CA LYS A 68 -8.82 -6.56 3.37
C LYS A 68 -7.51 -5.81 3.55
N PHE A 69 -6.91 -5.89 4.74
CA PHE A 69 -5.61 -5.30 5.03
C PHE A 69 -4.53 -5.84 4.09
N TYR A 70 -4.42 -7.15 3.87
CA TYR A 70 -3.39 -7.70 2.98
C TYR A 70 -3.55 -7.23 1.53
N ARG A 71 -4.78 -7.14 1.03
CA ARG A 71 -5.04 -6.62 -0.33
C ARG A 71 -4.62 -5.16 -0.42
N TRP A 72 -5.12 -4.33 0.50
CA TRP A 72 -4.77 -2.93 0.59
C TRP A 72 -3.26 -2.70 0.77
N PHE A 73 -2.57 -3.56 1.54
CA PHE A 73 -1.14 -3.47 1.75
C PHE A 73 -0.34 -3.71 0.46
N CYS A 74 -0.77 -4.68 -0.36
CA CYS A 74 -0.19 -4.92 -1.67
C CYS A 74 -0.45 -3.75 -2.62
N ASP A 75 -1.68 -3.20 -2.62
CA ASP A 75 -2.05 -2.04 -3.43
C ASP A 75 -1.17 -0.84 -3.04
N LEU A 76 -1.13 -0.49 -1.75
CA LEU A 76 -0.34 0.60 -1.22
C LEU A 76 1.15 0.45 -1.56
N THR A 77 1.70 -0.76 -1.48
CA THR A 77 3.11 -1.01 -1.81
C THR A 77 3.39 -0.67 -3.27
N LEU A 78 2.56 -1.14 -4.20
CA LEU A 78 2.75 -0.88 -5.63
C LEU A 78 2.41 0.56 -6.01
N GLU A 79 1.40 1.16 -5.38
CA GLU A 79 1.08 2.58 -5.55
C GLU A 79 2.22 3.48 -5.05
N THR A 80 2.87 3.11 -3.94
CA THR A 80 4.08 3.79 -3.46
C THR A 80 5.19 3.72 -4.50
N LEU A 81 5.42 2.56 -5.12
CA LEU A 81 6.40 2.47 -6.22
C LEU A 81 6.00 3.33 -7.42
N LYS A 82 4.70 3.41 -7.74
CA LYS A 82 4.18 4.25 -8.82
C LYS A 82 4.50 5.74 -8.60
N THR A 83 4.59 6.20 -7.36
CA THR A 83 4.96 7.61 -7.07
C THR A 83 6.31 8.02 -7.64
N LEU A 84 7.21 7.08 -7.93
CA LEU A 84 8.54 7.36 -8.50
C LEU A 84 8.47 7.92 -9.94
N THR A 85 7.42 7.60 -10.70
CA THR A 85 7.32 7.95 -12.13
C THR A 85 5.97 8.53 -12.55
N ILE A 86 4.99 8.58 -11.64
CA ILE A 86 3.69 9.19 -11.92
C ILE A 86 3.83 10.70 -12.17
N SER A 87 3.06 11.22 -13.13
CA SER A 87 3.06 12.65 -13.40
C SER A 87 2.26 13.43 -12.34
N PRO A 88 2.64 14.68 -12.03
CA PRO A 88 1.85 15.54 -11.14
C PRO A 88 0.42 15.81 -11.62
N GLY A 89 0.15 15.73 -12.92
CA GLY A 89 -1.21 15.85 -13.47
C GLY A 89 -2.06 14.64 -13.08
N THR A 90 -1.54 13.44 -13.28
CA THR A 90 -2.22 12.19 -12.91
C THR A 90 -2.50 12.10 -11.41
N VAL A 91 -1.61 12.62 -10.56
CA VAL A 91 -1.86 12.70 -9.11
C VAL A 91 -3.03 13.61 -8.81
N ARG A 92 -3.09 14.80 -9.43
CA ARG A 92 -4.19 15.76 -9.26
C ARG A 92 -5.54 15.21 -9.68
N ASP A 93 -5.57 14.39 -10.73
CA ASP A 93 -6.82 13.77 -11.20
C ASP A 93 -7.31 12.62 -10.30
N ARG A 94 -6.45 12.11 -9.40
CA ARG A 94 -6.71 10.91 -8.59
C ARG A 94 -6.79 11.18 -7.09
N VAL A 95 -6.26 12.31 -6.62
CA VAL A 95 -6.12 12.61 -5.20
C VAL A 95 -6.86 13.91 -4.90
N GLU A 96 -7.88 13.80 -4.05
CA GLU A 96 -8.61 14.93 -3.50
C GLU A 96 -8.27 15.09 -2.01
N PHE A 97 -8.01 16.33 -1.60
CA PHE A 97 -7.74 16.66 -0.20
C PHE A 97 -9.02 17.23 0.43
N ALA A 98 -9.61 16.48 1.35
CA ALA A 98 -10.67 16.96 2.23
C ALA A 98 -10.07 17.65 3.46
N GLY A 99 -10.77 18.64 4.03
CA GLY A 99 -10.37 19.24 5.31
C GLY A 99 -9.21 20.25 5.22
N THR A 100 -8.94 20.83 4.05
CA THR A 100 -7.79 21.73 3.84
C THR A 100 -7.97 23.09 4.52
N GLU A 101 -9.17 23.42 4.96
CA GLU A 101 -9.49 24.66 5.67
C GLU A 101 -8.73 24.81 6.98
N ILE A 102 -8.53 23.72 7.73
CA ILE A 102 -7.80 23.71 9.01
C ILE A 102 -6.32 23.99 8.76
N LEU A 103 -5.75 23.36 7.71
CA LEU A 103 -4.36 23.59 7.32
C LEU A 103 -4.14 25.04 6.88
N ARG A 104 -5.09 25.61 6.15
CA ARG A 104 -5.02 27.02 5.71
C ARG A 104 -5.10 27.99 6.89
N ASP A 105 -6.04 27.78 7.82
CA ASP A 105 -6.20 28.64 9.00
C ASP A 105 -4.95 28.63 9.89
N HIS A 106 -4.30 27.47 10.06
CA HIS A 106 -3.03 27.41 10.80
C HIS A 106 -1.83 27.99 10.03
N ALA A 107 -1.75 27.81 8.71
CA ALA A 107 -0.68 28.37 7.90
C ALA A 107 -0.72 29.91 7.85
N GLU A 108 -1.92 30.51 7.93
CA GLU A 108 -2.11 31.97 7.96
C GLU A 108 -1.83 32.58 9.35
N ARG A 109 -1.86 31.77 10.42
CA ARG A 109 -1.63 32.23 11.80
C ARG A 109 -0.17 32.23 12.26
N GLY A 110 0.75 31.65 11.48
CA GLY A 110 2.20 31.61 11.76
C GLY A 110 2.64 30.37 12.52
#